data_AF-A0A7W9BGL8-F1
#
_entry.id   AF-A0A7W9BGL8-F1
#
_cell.length_a   1.000
_cell.length_b   1.000
_cell.length_c   1.000
_cell.angle_alpha   90.00
_cell.angle_beta   90.00
_cell.angle_gamma   90.00
#
_symmetry.space_group_name_H-M   'P 1'
#
loop_
_entity.id
_entity.type
_entity.pdbx_description
1 polymer ?
#
loop_
_entity_poly.entity_id
_entity_poly.type
_entity_poly.pdbx_seq_one_letter_code
_entity_poly.pdbx_strand_id
1 'polypeptide(L)'
;MSDVVFRCSNCGTVQASTGECEACHEAQVRYFCTNHAPGKWLDGPSCPDCGARFGEDAPASSMRRSHPDRPGIQPTSRHVRPAPEPVDETAPWETTTSRLPRDGSPERLRIPSAGTLLEAFAYAARARRIRKAEADETLDLPVRASGSGCLGRLFLLAFLLATVFLLAPLLLGGALLRLL
;
A
#
# COMPACT_ATOMS: atom_id res chain seq x y z
N MET A 1 29.97 -5.53 -1.13
CA MET A 1 28.81 -4.67 -0.84
C MET A 1 27.61 -5.59 -0.81
N SER A 2 27.13 -5.84 0.40
CA SER A 2 26.30 -6.99 0.75
C SER A 2 25.26 -6.44 1.72
N ASP A 3 24.11 -6.05 1.17
CA ASP A 3 23.14 -5.17 1.85
C ASP A 3 21.69 -5.66 1.63
N VAL A 4 20.81 -5.22 2.51
CA VAL A 4 19.36 -5.31 2.36
C VAL A 4 18.91 -4.14 1.50
N VAL A 5 18.18 -4.43 0.42
CA VAL A 5 17.66 -3.43 -0.52
C VAL A 5 16.16 -3.56 -0.68
N PHE A 6 15.51 -2.52 -1.17
CA PHE A 6 14.12 -2.62 -1.64
C PHE A 6 14.10 -3.16 -3.06
N ARG A 7 13.46 -4.30 -3.29
CA ARG A 7 13.38 -4.95 -4.60
C ARG A 7 11.94 -5.31 -4.96
N CYS A 8 11.56 -5.14 -6.22
CA CYS A 8 10.28 -5.59 -6.73
C CYS A 8 10.27 -7.11 -6.91
N SER A 9 9.25 -7.79 -6.38
CA SER A 9 9.11 -9.25 -6.52
C SER A 9 8.75 -9.70 -7.94
N ASN A 10 8.18 -8.80 -8.75
CA ASN A 10 7.75 -9.11 -10.11
C ASN A 10 8.86 -8.88 -11.15
N CYS A 11 9.39 -7.65 -11.24
CA CYS A 11 10.38 -7.28 -12.26
C CYS A 11 11.83 -7.22 -11.74
N GLY A 12 12.06 -7.33 -10.43
CA GLY A 12 13.39 -7.33 -9.84
C GLY A 12 14.06 -5.96 -9.71
N THR A 13 13.38 -4.87 -10.09
CA THR A 13 13.89 -3.48 -9.97
C THR A 13 14.16 -3.14 -8.50
N VAL A 14 15.30 -2.48 -8.25
CA VAL A 14 15.69 -1.97 -6.93
C VAL A 14 15.28 -0.50 -6.80
N GLN A 15 14.77 -0.11 -5.64
CA GLN A 15 14.30 1.26 -5.37
C GLN A 15 14.85 1.79 -4.04
N ALA A 16 14.74 3.10 -3.82
CA ALA A 16 15.23 3.74 -2.59
C ALA A 16 14.21 3.71 -1.44
N SER A 17 12.92 3.50 -1.74
CA SER A 17 11.82 3.56 -0.77
C SER A 17 10.83 2.40 -0.93
N THR A 18 10.06 2.15 0.13
CA THR A 18 8.91 1.23 0.08
C THR A 18 7.77 1.85 -0.72
N GLY A 19 7.06 1.04 -1.51
CA GLY A 19 5.90 1.48 -2.26
C GLY A 19 5.52 0.52 -3.37
N GLU A 20 4.71 1.00 -4.30
CA GLU A 20 4.46 0.33 -5.57
C GLU A 20 5.69 0.47 -6.47
N CYS A 21 6.02 -0.57 -7.23
CA CYS A 21 7.18 -0.52 -8.10
C CYS A 21 6.98 0.46 -9.26
N GLU A 22 7.68 1.59 -9.24
CA GLU A 22 7.79 2.56 -10.35
C GLU A 22 8.12 1.98 -11.75
N ALA A 23 8.64 0.75 -11.85
CA ALA A 23 8.99 0.17 -13.15
C ALA A 23 7.84 -0.63 -13.78
N CYS A 24 7.15 -1.47 -13.00
CA CYS A 24 6.09 -2.33 -13.53
C CYS A 24 4.69 -1.99 -13.02
N HIS A 25 4.55 -1.24 -11.93
CA HIS A 25 3.27 -0.89 -11.31
C HIS A 25 2.37 -2.08 -10.90
N GLU A 26 2.91 -3.30 -10.95
CA GLU A 26 2.16 -4.54 -10.72
C GLU A 26 2.39 -5.14 -9.33
N ALA A 27 3.43 -4.70 -8.62
CA ALA A 27 3.81 -5.27 -7.33
C ALA A 27 4.38 -4.23 -6.36
N GLN A 28 4.25 -4.50 -5.06
CA GLN A 28 4.89 -3.73 -4.02
C GLN A 28 6.36 -4.13 -3.86
N VAL A 29 7.19 -3.14 -3.57
CA VAL A 29 8.61 -3.31 -3.31
C VAL A 29 8.80 -3.80 -1.88
N ARG A 30 9.58 -4.86 -1.70
CA ARG A 30 9.84 -5.52 -0.40
C ARG A 30 11.32 -5.53 -0.08
N TYR A 31 11.66 -5.74 1.20
CA TYR A 31 13.04 -5.93 1.62
C TYR A 31 13.61 -7.24 1.03
N PHE A 32 14.81 -7.15 0.47
CA PHE A 32 15.52 -8.26 -0.16
C PHE A 32 16.98 -8.27 0.28
N CYS A 33 17.42 -9.40 0.84
CA CYS A 33 18.80 -9.61 1.24
C CYS A 33 19.61 -10.21 0.09
N THR A 34 20.66 -9.49 -0.32
CA THR A 34 21.57 -9.90 -1.40
C THR A 34 22.67 -10.87 -0.95
N ASN A 35 22.77 -11.17 0.35
CA ASN A 35 23.85 -11.99 0.94
C ASN A 35 23.65 -13.50 0.76
N HIS A 36 22.46 -13.92 0.31
CA HIS A 36 22.13 -15.30 0.05
C HIS A 36 22.07 -15.54 -1.46
N ALA A 37 22.34 -16.76 -1.92
CA ALA A 37 22.07 -17.19 -3.29
C ALA A 37 20.88 -18.16 -3.25
N PRO A 38 19.77 -17.91 -3.98
CA PRO A 38 19.53 -16.85 -4.98
C PRO A 38 19.15 -15.46 -4.41
N GLY A 39 19.17 -15.31 -3.10
CA GLY A 39 18.78 -14.11 -2.36
C GLY A 39 17.49 -14.36 -1.59
N LYS A 40 17.25 -13.59 -0.52
CA LYS A 40 16.17 -13.89 0.44
C LYS A 40 15.24 -12.69 0.58
N TRP A 41 13.94 -12.92 0.40
CA TRP A 41 12.91 -11.93 0.73
C TRP A 41 12.74 -11.81 2.24
N LEU A 42 12.60 -10.59 2.73
CA LEU A 42 12.46 -10.28 4.16
C LEU A 42 11.14 -9.55 4.43
N ASP A 43 10.61 -9.75 5.63
CA ASP A 43 9.40 -9.04 6.10
C ASP A 43 9.74 -7.71 6.81
N GLY A 44 11.02 -7.43 7.04
CA GLY A 44 11.49 -6.22 7.70
C GLY A 44 12.89 -5.79 7.23
N PRO A 45 13.42 -4.71 7.81
CA PRO A 45 14.66 -4.08 7.36
C PRO A 45 15.92 -4.86 7.74
N SER A 46 15.81 -5.97 8.47
CA SER A 46 16.96 -6.76 8.94
C SER A 46 16.83 -8.21 8.53
N CYS A 47 17.93 -8.80 8.06
CA CYS A 47 18.00 -10.22 7.76
C CYS A 47 18.29 -11.02 9.03
N PRO A 48 17.41 -11.95 9.45
CA PRO A 48 17.64 -12.75 10.65
C PRO A 48 18.79 -13.77 10.51
N ASP A 49 19.17 -14.12 9.28
CA ASP A 49 20.17 -15.17 9.04
C ASP A 49 21.60 -14.64 9.02
N CYS A 50 21.83 -13.47 8.40
CA CYS A 50 23.17 -12.88 8.25
C CYS A 50 23.36 -11.57 9.01
N GLY A 51 22.31 -11.04 9.64
CA GLY A 51 22.38 -9.79 10.43
C GLY A 51 22.48 -8.51 9.60
N ALA A 52 22.43 -8.58 8.27
CA ALA A 52 22.44 -7.39 7.42
C ALA A 52 21.20 -6.51 7.67
N ARG A 53 21.37 -5.19 7.65
CA ARG A 53 20.29 -4.22 7.92
C ARG A 53 20.28 -3.13 6.85
N PHE A 54 19.07 -2.71 6.46
CA PHE A 54 18.87 -1.67 5.46
C PHE A 54 19.48 -0.33 5.92
N GLY A 55 20.34 0.26 5.08
CA GLY A 55 20.92 1.58 5.32
C GLY A 55 22.08 1.61 6.31
N GLU A 56 22.52 0.44 6.81
CA GLU A 56 23.78 0.31 7.52
C GLU A 56 24.85 -0.14 6.54
N ASP A 57 25.88 0.68 6.33
CA ASP A 57 27.09 0.24 5.64
C ASP A 57 27.64 -0.97 6.40
N ALA A 58 27.60 -2.14 5.76
CA ALA A 58 27.98 -3.39 6.40
C ALA A 58 29.36 -3.24 7.08
N PRO A 59 29.52 -3.56 8.38
CA PRO A 59 30.83 -3.59 9.00
C PRO A 59 31.68 -4.57 8.19
N ALA A 60 32.90 -4.15 7.81
CA ALA A 60 33.80 -4.86 6.91
C ALA A 60 34.20 -6.29 7.37
N SER A 61 33.67 -6.78 8.49
CA SER A 61 34.04 -8.03 9.15
C SER A 61 32.85 -9.01 9.29
N SER A 62 32.40 -9.62 8.19
CA SER A 62 31.74 -10.95 8.27
C SER A 62 31.75 -11.65 6.91
N MET A 63 32.91 -11.66 6.27
CA MET A 63 33.15 -12.48 5.10
C MET A 63 33.36 -13.94 5.53
N ARG A 64 32.25 -14.66 5.81
CA ARG A 64 32.25 -16.11 5.64
C ARG A 64 31.60 -16.43 4.31
N ARG A 65 32.33 -16.12 3.23
CA ARG A 65 32.03 -16.66 1.89
C ARG A 65 32.26 -18.16 1.95
N SER A 66 31.19 -18.94 2.02
CA SER A 66 31.21 -20.30 1.48
C SER A 66 31.29 -20.15 -0.04
N HIS A 67 32.50 -20.03 -0.56
CA HIS A 67 32.80 -20.01 -1.98
C HIS A 67 32.63 -21.44 -2.49
N PRO A 68 31.70 -21.76 -3.41
CA PRO A 68 31.95 -22.87 -4.30
C PRO A 68 32.96 -22.36 -5.33
N ASP A 69 34.13 -22.98 -5.39
CA ASP A 69 35.04 -22.85 -6.53
C ASP A 69 34.26 -23.22 -7.79
N ARG A 70 34.03 -22.27 -8.70
CA ARG A 70 33.59 -22.58 -10.05
C ARG A 70 34.41 -21.80 -11.06
N PRO A 71 35.18 -22.47 -11.95
CA PRO A 71 36.00 -21.82 -12.95
C PRO A 71 35.14 -21.07 -13.97
N GLY A 72 35.65 -19.92 -14.41
CA GLY A 72 34.95 -18.92 -15.19
C GLY A 72 34.45 -19.40 -16.55
N ILE A 73 33.27 -18.90 -16.93
CA ILE A 73 32.76 -18.95 -18.30
C ILE A 73 32.27 -17.55 -18.66
N GLN A 74 32.81 -17.04 -19.76
CA GLN A 74 32.58 -15.72 -20.35
C GLN A 74 31.09 -15.45 -20.66
N PRO A 75 30.65 -14.17 -20.71
CA PRO A 75 29.29 -13.83 -21.12
C PRO A 75 29.15 -14.00 -22.63
N THR A 76 28.44 -15.04 -23.07
CA THR A 76 27.97 -15.16 -24.45
C THR A 76 26.52 -14.69 -24.56
N SER A 77 26.30 -13.97 -25.65
CA SER A 77 25.09 -13.27 -26.05
C SER A 77 23.84 -14.15 -26.21
N ARG A 78 22.69 -13.57 -25.87
CA ARG A 78 21.41 -13.65 -26.60
C ARG A 78 20.93 -15.07 -26.95
N HIS A 79 20.08 -15.62 -26.08
CA HIS A 79 19.09 -16.61 -26.48
C HIS A 79 17.66 -16.09 -26.27
N VAL A 80 16.95 -16.04 -27.39
CA VAL A 80 15.50 -15.92 -27.53
C VAL A 80 14.86 -17.05 -26.72
N ARG A 81 13.96 -16.70 -25.79
CA ARG A 81 13.14 -17.67 -25.06
C ARG A 81 11.95 -18.05 -25.95
N PRO A 82 11.73 -19.33 -26.29
CA PRO A 82 10.50 -19.76 -26.96
C PRO A 82 9.29 -19.60 -26.03
N ALA A 83 8.15 -19.29 -26.64
CA ALA A 83 6.86 -19.15 -26.00
C ALA A 83 6.46 -20.44 -25.26
N PRO A 84 5.93 -20.36 -24.02
CA PRO A 84 5.33 -21.52 -23.37
C PRO A 84 3.97 -21.85 -24.00
N GLU A 85 3.78 -23.14 -24.31
CA GLU A 85 2.52 -23.74 -24.74
C GLU A 85 1.42 -23.63 -23.65
N PRO A 86 0.14 -23.59 -24.04
CA PRO A 86 -0.98 -23.59 -23.10
C PRO A 86 -1.12 -24.97 -22.45
N VAL A 87 -0.97 -25.02 -21.13
CA VAL A 87 -1.31 -26.21 -20.33
C VAL A 87 -2.81 -26.16 -20.04
N ASP A 88 -3.52 -27.10 -20.66
CA ASP A 88 -4.88 -27.49 -20.30
C ASP A 88 -4.81 -28.25 -18.97
N GLU A 89 -5.21 -27.61 -17.87
CA GLU A 89 -5.40 -28.30 -16.60
C GLU A 89 -6.79 -27.98 -16.04
N THR A 90 -7.71 -28.82 -16.47
CA THR A 90 -9.05 -28.98 -15.92
C THR A 90 -8.92 -29.54 -14.50
N ALA A 91 -9.27 -28.75 -13.49
CA ALA A 91 -9.44 -29.26 -12.12
C ALA A 91 -10.54 -28.49 -11.38
N PRO A 92 -11.26 -29.17 -10.47
CA PRO A 92 -12.68 -28.92 -10.21
C PRO A 92 -12.88 -27.86 -9.12
N TRP A 93 -13.97 -27.12 -9.29
CA TRP A 93 -14.57 -26.18 -8.36
C TRP A 93 -14.91 -26.85 -7.02
N GLU A 94 -13.99 -26.89 -6.06
CA GLU A 94 -14.36 -27.24 -4.68
C GLU A 94 -15.10 -26.08 -4.03
N THR A 95 -16.41 -26.27 -3.97
CA THR A 95 -17.39 -25.37 -3.37
C THR A 95 -17.19 -25.42 -1.86
N THR A 96 -16.47 -24.44 -1.31
CA THR A 96 -16.45 -24.25 0.15
C THR A 96 -17.80 -23.70 0.57
N THR A 97 -18.66 -24.63 1.00
CA THR A 97 -19.96 -24.39 1.61
C THR A 97 -19.84 -23.39 2.75
N SER A 98 -20.43 -22.22 2.52
CA SER A 98 -20.71 -21.21 3.53
C SER A 98 -21.66 -21.81 4.57
N ARG A 99 -21.16 -22.08 5.78
CA ARG A 99 -22.00 -22.40 6.95
C ARG A 99 -22.72 -21.13 7.38
N LEU A 100 -23.97 -21.00 6.94
CA LEU A 100 -24.94 -20.08 7.54
C LEU A 100 -25.18 -20.48 9.01
N PRO A 101 -25.08 -19.56 9.98
CA PRO A 101 -25.66 -19.75 11.29
C PRO A 101 -27.18 -19.72 11.14
N ARG A 102 -27.78 -20.90 11.24
CA ARG A 102 -29.22 -21.09 11.39
C ARG A 102 -29.51 -21.11 12.88
N ASP A 103 -30.02 -20.01 13.40
CA ASP A 103 -30.92 -20.04 14.56
C ASP A 103 -31.92 -18.91 14.42
N GLY A 104 -33.13 -19.29 14.01
CA GLY A 104 -34.31 -18.46 14.06
C GLY A 104 -34.90 -18.52 15.46
N SER A 105 -34.66 -17.48 16.25
CA SER A 105 -35.57 -17.09 17.32
C SER A 105 -36.44 -15.95 16.79
N PRO A 106 -37.78 -16.02 16.83
CA PRO A 106 -38.61 -14.85 16.56
C PRO A 106 -38.47 -13.89 17.74
N GLU A 107 -37.39 -13.11 17.70
CA GLU A 107 -37.16 -12.03 18.62
C GLU A 107 -38.24 -10.98 18.34
N ARG A 108 -39.28 -11.02 19.18
CA ARG A 108 -40.39 -10.08 19.20
C ARG A 108 -39.78 -8.68 19.06
N LEU A 109 -40.19 -7.95 18.02
CA LEU A 109 -39.90 -6.53 17.82
C LEU A 109 -40.36 -5.74 19.05
N ARG A 110 -39.53 -5.72 20.10
CA ARG A 110 -39.61 -4.72 21.15
C ARG A 110 -39.12 -3.45 20.52
N ILE A 111 -40.07 -2.62 20.11
CA ILE A 111 -39.81 -1.24 19.73
C ILE A 111 -39.05 -0.62 20.92
N PRO A 112 -37.76 -0.26 20.76
CA PRO A 112 -36.99 0.30 21.84
C PRO A 112 -37.70 1.57 22.30
N SER A 113 -37.94 1.67 23.61
CA SER A 113 -38.54 2.88 24.17
C SER A 113 -37.63 4.07 23.87
N ALA A 114 -38.20 5.27 23.73
CA ALA A 114 -37.42 6.47 23.43
C ALA A 114 -36.24 6.69 24.41
N GLY A 115 -36.39 6.22 25.66
CA GLY A 115 -35.30 6.22 26.66
C GLY A 115 -34.11 5.34 26.25
N THR A 116 -34.35 4.12 25.76
CA THR A 116 -33.28 3.21 25.31
C THR A 116 -32.55 3.74 24.06
N LEU A 117 -33.25 4.46 23.17
CA LEU A 117 -32.60 5.12 22.04
C LEU A 117 -31.70 6.27 22.51
N LEU A 118 -32.16 7.10 23.46
CA LEU A 118 -31.34 8.20 24.01
C LEU A 118 -30.09 7.68 24.75
N GLU A 119 -30.20 6.59 25.51
CA GLU A 119 -29.04 5.95 26.14
C GLU A 119 -28.06 5.37 25.10
N ALA A 120 -28.58 4.74 24.03
CA ALA A 120 -27.74 4.26 22.93
C ALA A 120 -27.02 5.41 22.20
N PHE A 121 -27.69 6.54 21.98
CA PHE A 121 -27.06 7.74 21.40
C PHE A 121 -26.03 8.37 22.35
N ALA A 122 -26.31 8.45 23.65
CA ALA A 122 -25.37 8.97 24.64
C ALA A 122 -24.12 8.07 24.75
N TYR A 123 -24.31 6.76 24.71
CA TYR A 123 -23.22 5.78 24.70
C TYR A 123 -22.39 5.87 23.41
N ALA A 124 -23.04 5.95 22.25
CA ALA A 124 -22.38 6.13 20.96
C ALA A 124 -21.62 7.47 20.87
N ALA A 125 -22.17 8.55 21.44
CA ALA A 125 -21.53 9.85 21.50
C ALA A 125 -20.28 9.85 22.39
N ARG A 126 -20.32 9.16 23.54
CA ARG A 126 -19.11 8.95 24.39
C ARG A 126 -18.07 8.09 23.69
N ALA A 127 -18.47 6.99 23.04
CA ALA A 127 -17.55 6.13 22.30
C ALA A 127 -16.84 6.88 21.14
N ARG A 128 -17.51 7.82 20.48
CA ARG A 128 -16.88 8.68 19.46
C ARG A 128 -15.87 9.66 20.04
N ARG A 129 -16.06 10.18 21.26
CA ARG A 129 -15.07 11.09 21.88
C ARG A 129 -13.78 10.36 22.26
N ILE A 130 -13.88 9.12 22.71
CA ILE A 130 -12.71 8.30 23.05
C ILE A 130 -11.89 7.99 21.79
N ARG A 131 -12.54 7.57 20.69
CA ARG A 131 -11.85 7.35 19.41
C ARG A 131 -11.25 8.63 18.81
N LYS A 132 -11.84 9.80 19.09
CA LYS A 132 -11.30 11.08 18.61
C LYS A 132 -10.08 11.53 19.42
N ALA A 133 -10.03 11.20 20.72
CA ALA A 133 -8.85 11.43 21.55
C ALA A 133 -7.68 10.52 21.15
N GLU A 134 -7.93 9.25 20.80
CA GLU A 134 -6.89 8.36 20.24
C GLU A 134 -6.39 8.78 18.84
N ALA A 135 -7.24 9.45 18.05
CA ALA A 135 -6.87 9.95 16.72
C ALA A 135 -6.00 11.24 16.77
N ASP A 136 -6.04 11.99 17.89
CA ASP A 136 -5.22 13.20 18.07
C ASP A 136 -3.81 12.84 18.62
N GLU A 137 -3.67 11.75 19.39
CA GLU A 137 -2.38 11.26 19.89
C GLU A 137 -1.59 10.45 18.84
N THR A 138 -2.10 10.36 17.61
CA THR A 138 -1.38 9.80 16.45
C THR A 138 -0.98 10.86 15.40
N LEU A 139 -1.06 12.15 15.72
CA LEU A 139 -0.65 13.25 14.83
C LEU A 139 0.85 13.57 14.82
N ASP A 140 1.70 12.60 15.17
CA ASP A 140 3.11 12.54 14.73
C ASP A 140 3.33 11.39 13.73
N LEU A 141 2.28 10.95 13.04
CA LEU A 141 2.44 10.20 11.82
C LEU A 141 2.83 11.19 10.71
N PRO A 142 4.00 11.04 10.07
CA PRO A 142 4.35 11.84 8.91
C PRO A 142 3.21 11.66 7.92
N VAL A 143 2.69 12.77 7.41
CA VAL A 143 1.71 12.82 6.32
C VAL A 143 2.21 11.87 5.24
N ARG A 144 1.73 10.63 5.28
CA ARG A 144 2.07 9.58 4.33
C ARG A 144 1.32 10.00 3.10
N ALA A 145 2.00 10.80 2.29
CA ALA A 145 1.60 11.21 0.96
C ALA A 145 1.44 9.92 0.16
N SER A 146 0.26 9.31 0.27
CA SER A 146 -0.17 8.23 -0.59
C SER A 146 -0.09 8.78 -2.02
N GLY A 147 0.57 8.05 -2.91
CA GLY A 147 1.06 8.49 -4.22
C GLY A 147 0.03 8.99 -5.23
N SER A 148 -1.21 9.30 -4.83
CA SER A 148 -2.19 10.02 -5.65
C SER A 148 -1.95 11.54 -5.72
N GLY A 149 -0.90 12.04 -5.05
CA GLY A 149 -0.68 13.45 -4.76
C GLY A 149 -0.52 14.38 -5.97
N CYS A 150 -0.01 13.92 -7.12
CA CYS A 150 0.21 14.83 -8.26
C CYS A 150 -1.06 15.04 -9.10
N LEU A 151 -1.72 13.94 -9.49
CA LEU A 151 -2.97 14.01 -10.26
C LEU A 151 -4.10 14.65 -9.45
N GLY A 152 -4.21 14.31 -8.17
CA GLY A 152 -5.20 14.92 -7.27
C GLY A 152 -4.99 16.41 -7.08
N ARG A 153 -3.73 16.88 -6.96
CA ARG A 153 -3.40 18.31 -6.89
C ARG A 153 -3.71 19.04 -8.19
N LEU A 154 -3.41 18.44 -9.35
CA LEU A 154 -3.75 19.02 -10.65
C LEU A 154 -5.26 19.15 -10.82
N PHE A 155 -6.01 18.11 -10.46
CA PHE A 155 -7.47 18.13 -10.55
C PHE A 155 -8.08 19.19 -9.61
N LEU A 156 -7.58 19.29 -8.37
CA LEU A 156 -7.98 20.31 -7.41
C LEU A 156 -7.69 21.73 -7.92
N LEU A 157 -6.49 21.97 -8.46
CA LEU A 157 -6.10 23.26 -9.03
C LEU A 157 -6.97 23.64 -10.22
N ALA A 158 -7.22 22.70 -11.14
CA ALA A 158 -8.08 22.92 -12.29
C ALA A 158 -9.52 23.24 -11.85
N PHE A 159 -10.05 22.52 -10.86
CA PHE A 159 -11.37 22.76 -10.30
C PHE A 159 -11.49 24.14 -9.63
N LEU A 160 -10.48 24.54 -8.85
CA LEU A 160 -10.42 25.87 -8.24
C LEU A 160 -10.39 26.98 -9.30
N LEU A 161 -9.55 26.85 -10.32
CA LEU A 161 -9.45 27.82 -11.41
C LEU A 161 -10.77 27.94 -12.17
N ALA A 162 -11.42 26.81 -12.49
CA ALA A 162 -12.72 26.81 -13.15
C ALA A 162 -13.80 27.50 -12.29
N THR A 163 -13.78 27.26 -10.98
CA THR A 163 -14.72 27.89 -10.04
C THR A 163 -14.53 29.41 -9.99
N VAL A 164 -13.29 29.89 -9.87
CA VAL A 164 -12.97 31.33 -9.90
C VAL A 164 -13.39 31.95 -11.23
N PHE A 165 -13.13 31.27 -12.34
CA PHE A 165 -13.48 31.75 -13.68
C PHE A 165 -14.99 31.87 -13.89
N LEU A 166 -15.80 30.95 -13.32
CA LEU A 166 -17.26 31.01 -13.37
C LEU A 166 -17.84 32.08 -12.44
N LEU A 167 -17.25 32.27 -11.25
CA LEU A 167 -17.72 33.24 -10.28
C LEU A 167 -17.36 34.69 -10.65
N ALA A 168 -16.20 34.92 -11.27
CA ALA A 168 -15.73 36.25 -11.66
C ALA A 168 -16.74 37.05 -12.52
N PRO A 169 -17.32 36.53 -13.62
CA PRO A 169 -18.30 37.26 -14.43
C PRO A 169 -19.64 37.42 -13.72
N LEU A 170 -20.03 36.50 -12.81
CA LEU A 170 -21.24 36.66 -12.00
C LEU A 170 -21.09 37.83 -11.02
N LEU A 171 -19.90 37.97 -10.42
CA LEU A 171 -19.59 39.09 -9.52
C LEU A 171 -19.45 40.42 -10.29
N LEU A 172 -18.76 40.43 -11.44
CA LEU A 172 -18.63 41.63 -12.27
C LEU A 172 -19.96 42.04 -12.91
N GLY A 173 -20.72 41.09 -13.43
CA GLY A 173 -22.03 41.33 -14.03
C GLY A 173 -23.06 41.80 -13.01
N GLY A 174 -23.04 41.23 -11.80
CA GLY A 174 -23.87 41.70 -10.69
C GLY A 174 -23.52 43.11 -10.22
N ALA A 175 -22.25 43.51 -10.28
CA ALA A 175 -21.82 44.87 -9.96
C ALA A 175 -22.26 45.89 -11.05
N LEU A 176 -22.15 45.52 -12.33
CA LEU A 176 -22.60 46.35 -13.45
C LEU A 176 -24.12 46.55 -13.46
N LEU A 177 -24.90 45.51 -13.15
CA LEU A 177 -26.36 45.60 -13.03
C LEU A 177 -26.83 46.44 -11.85
N ARG A 178 -25.97 46.71 -10.86
CA ARG A 178 -26.28 47.61 -9.74
C ARG A 178 -25.91 49.07 -10.01
N LEU A 179 -25.14 49.32 -11.07
CA LEU A 179 -24.71 50.66 -11.50
C LEU A 179 -25.60 51.24 -12.60
N LEU A 180 -26.35 50.40 -13.33
CA LEU A 180 -27.44 50.80 -14.21
C LEU A 180 -28.75 50.96 -13.43
#